data_AF-A0A1L2ZMX2-F1
#
_entry.id   AF-A0A1L2ZMX2-F1
#
_cell.length_a   1.000
_cell.length_b   1.000
_cell.length_c   1.000
_cell.angle_alpha   90.00
_cell.angle_beta   90.00
_cell.angle_gamma   90.00
#
_symmetry.space_group_name_H-M   'P 1'
#
loop_
_entity.id
_entity.type
_entity.pdbx_description
1 polymer ?
#
loop_
_entity_poly.entity_id
_entity_poly.type
_entity_poly.pdbx_seq_one_letter_code
_entity_poly.pdbx_strand_id
1 'polypeptide(L)'
;MSGLFHPQNIDEWSRWQAAQKSAPRRLISSLRGIRTPDASSPQLTLSVRGDEPRILVALEATTPTQVASLIRPLEFLPAESLAVLSLGDPGTLPGEGWVSRKFEDDDAARLGESLTDILAVGHYLPAGRAALGLAERFGVRFTVIQHGLLAPQAPPLPAGAHLLAFSDADAAFWTESAHSDITYEVVGSQLLWQAAQQPADAEVAATKRPVFLGQLHGAELPRTGFASAAARFCFETKATYRPHPAEKDKLSLIQHALWERQGIPIDRFGAPLSTLDRPVASVFSTGVVEAAVRGLPAWVTYYKPPVWLEEFWERYGLSKWKGIDSAPTPVPAMPVQEPAQTIANIVRTQS
;
A
#
# COMPACT_ATOMS: atom_id res chain seq x y z
N MET A 1 28.84 4.18 -9.09
CA MET A 1 28.24 4.47 -7.78
C MET A 1 26.88 5.13 -8.02
N SER A 2 25.81 4.35 -8.08
CA SER A 2 24.44 4.88 -8.05
C SER A 2 23.96 4.78 -6.61
N GLY A 3 23.83 5.91 -5.92
CA GLY A 3 23.29 5.95 -4.56
C GLY A 3 21.86 5.40 -4.53
N LEU A 4 21.51 4.76 -3.42
CA LEU A 4 20.14 4.35 -3.14
C LEU A 4 19.24 5.60 -3.12
N PHE A 5 18.10 5.54 -3.81
CA PHE A 5 17.18 6.68 -3.89
C PHE A 5 16.31 6.75 -2.63
N HIS A 6 16.53 7.79 -1.83
CA HIS A 6 15.70 8.17 -0.68
C HIS A 6 15.16 9.58 -0.91
N PRO A 7 13.91 9.73 -1.37
CA PRO A 7 13.37 11.04 -1.71
C PRO A 7 13.30 11.94 -0.47
N GLN A 8 13.83 13.16 -0.58
CA GLN A 8 13.77 14.14 0.51
C GLN A 8 12.51 15.01 0.44
N ASN A 9 11.87 15.08 -0.73
CA ASN A 9 10.62 15.80 -0.93
C ASN A 9 9.76 15.18 -2.04
N ILE A 10 8.50 15.60 -2.07
CA ILE A 10 7.48 15.05 -2.95
C ILE A 10 7.76 15.27 -4.44
N ASP A 11 8.45 16.37 -4.80
CA ASP A 11 8.78 16.68 -6.18
C ASP A 11 9.90 15.78 -6.71
N GLU A 12 10.91 15.53 -5.86
CA GLU A 12 11.97 14.58 -6.15
C GLU A 12 11.41 13.17 -6.36
N TRP A 13 10.55 12.71 -5.42
CA TRP A 13 9.86 11.44 -5.54
C TRP A 13 9.03 11.36 -6.83
N SER A 14 8.26 12.41 -7.15
CA SER A 14 7.41 12.45 -8.34
C SER A 14 8.23 12.36 -9.64
N ARG A 15 9.38 13.05 -9.71
CA ARG A 15 10.30 12.97 -10.85
C ARG A 15 10.89 11.57 -11.01
N TRP A 16 11.34 10.97 -9.91
CA TRP A 16 11.85 9.60 -9.91
C TRP A 16 10.78 8.60 -10.38
N GLN A 17 9.57 8.68 -9.82
CA GLN A 17 8.46 7.80 -10.17
C GLN A 17 8.05 7.96 -11.64
N ALA A 18 8.06 9.18 -12.17
CA ALA A 18 7.83 9.44 -13.58
C ALA A 18 8.94 8.89 -14.49
N ALA A 19 10.18 8.77 -13.99
CA ALA A 19 11.29 8.16 -14.72
C ALA A 19 11.21 6.63 -14.80
N GLN A 20 10.60 5.97 -13.81
CA GLN A 20 10.41 4.52 -13.83
C GLN A 20 9.30 4.06 -14.79
N LYS A 21 8.32 4.92 -15.07
CA LYS A 21 7.30 4.66 -16.10
C LYS A 21 7.97 4.74 -17.48
N SER A 22 8.15 3.59 -18.12
CA SER A 22 8.85 3.38 -19.41
C SER A 22 8.68 4.52 -20.42
N ALA A 23 9.75 4.76 -21.19
CA ALA A 23 9.94 5.82 -22.20
C ALA A 23 8.83 6.04 -23.27
N PRO A 24 7.89 5.13 -23.62
CA PRO A 24 6.93 5.44 -24.69
C PRO A 24 5.93 6.53 -24.31
N ARG A 25 5.76 6.86 -23.02
CA ARG A 25 4.91 8.01 -22.62
C ARG A 25 5.59 9.36 -22.82
N ARG A 26 6.93 9.43 -22.79
CA ARG A 26 7.67 10.69 -22.99
C ARG A 26 7.59 11.19 -24.43
N LEU A 27 7.57 10.28 -25.40
CA LEU A 27 7.42 10.63 -26.82
C LEU A 27 5.99 11.07 -27.19
N ILE A 28 4.97 10.55 -26.51
CA ILE A 28 3.58 10.98 -26.74
C ILE A 28 3.31 12.34 -26.09
N SER A 29 3.94 12.65 -24.95
CA SER A 29 3.85 13.98 -24.33
C SER A 29 4.66 15.04 -25.09
N SER A 30 5.80 14.69 -25.68
CA SER A 30 6.63 15.64 -26.44
C SER A 30 6.11 15.91 -27.86
N LEU A 31 5.32 15.00 -28.44
CA LEU A 31 4.66 15.20 -29.74
C LEU A 31 3.28 15.86 -29.62
N ARG A 32 2.73 16.00 -28.40
CA ARG A 32 1.56 16.84 -28.10
C ARG A 32 1.98 18.25 -27.66
N GLY A 33 2.89 18.86 -28.43
CA GLY A 33 3.16 20.31 -28.42
C GLY A 33 1.99 21.14 -28.96
N ILE A 34 0.76 20.77 -28.61
CA ILE A 34 -0.45 21.54 -28.82
C ILE A 34 -0.95 21.80 -27.40
N ARG A 35 -1.09 23.08 -27.04
CA ARG A 35 -1.90 23.53 -25.90
C ARG A 35 -3.25 22.81 -25.95
N THR A 36 -3.40 21.70 -25.25
CA THR A 36 -4.70 21.13 -24.94
C THR A 36 -5.27 21.98 -23.81
N PRO A 37 -6.42 22.64 -24.02
CA PRO A 37 -7.19 23.22 -22.93
C PRO A 37 -7.60 22.08 -21.98
N ASP A 38 -7.29 22.26 -20.70
CA ASP A 38 -7.84 21.55 -19.55
C ASP A 38 -7.80 20.00 -19.60
N ALA A 39 -6.67 19.42 -19.18
CA ALA A 39 -6.70 18.07 -18.64
C ALA A 39 -7.41 18.16 -17.28
N SER A 40 -8.73 17.98 -17.27
CA SER A 40 -9.59 18.14 -16.09
C SER A 40 -8.91 17.56 -14.86
N SER A 41 -8.68 18.39 -13.84
CA SER A 41 -8.20 17.97 -12.53
C SER A 41 -8.95 16.71 -12.09
N PRO A 42 -8.26 15.70 -11.51
CA PRO A 42 -8.91 14.46 -11.10
C PRO A 42 -10.14 14.77 -10.26
N GLN A 43 -11.30 14.25 -10.66
CA GLN A 43 -12.56 14.55 -9.99
C GLN A 43 -12.58 13.85 -8.63
N LEU A 44 -12.61 14.66 -7.57
CA LEU A 44 -12.74 14.18 -6.20
C LEU A 44 -14.21 14.16 -5.78
N THR A 45 -14.57 13.15 -5.00
CA THR A 45 -15.89 12.98 -4.39
C THR A 45 -15.74 13.19 -2.90
N LEU A 46 -16.60 14.01 -2.31
CA LEU A 46 -16.73 14.16 -0.86
C LEU A 46 -17.97 13.39 -0.41
N SER A 47 -17.77 12.41 0.46
CA SER A 47 -18.84 11.70 1.18
C SER A 47 -18.85 12.16 2.62
N VAL A 48 -20.01 12.60 3.11
CA VAL A 48 -20.17 13.14 4.46
C VAL A 48 -21.23 12.36 5.23
N ARG A 49 -20.97 12.09 6.51
CA ARG A 49 -21.93 11.56 7.48
C ARG A 49 -21.99 12.49 8.69
N GLY A 50 -23.16 13.05 8.99
CA GLY A 50 -23.34 14.12 9.99
C GLY A 50 -23.12 15.53 9.41
N ASP A 51 -23.35 16.56 10.22
CA ASP A 51 -23.38 17.95 9.74
C ASP A 51 -22.03 18.69 9.89
N GLU A 52 -21.22 18.32 10.88
CA GLU A 52 -19.93 18.97 11.20
C GLU A 52 -18.80 17.93 11.30
N PRO A 53 -18.23 17.49 10.16
CA PRO A 53 -17.20 16.45 10.16
C PRO A 53 -15.93 16.87 10.89
N ARG A 54 -15.54 16.12 11.92
CA ARG A 54 -14.31 16.37 12.67
C ARG A 54 -13.09 15.65 12.10
N ILE A 55 -13.34 14.56 11.38
CA ILE A 55 -12.30 13.70 10.80
C ILE A 55 -12.54 13.59 9.30
N LEU A 56 -11.49 13.85 8.51
CA LEU A 56 -11.47 13.66 7.07
C LEU A 56 -10.54 12.50 6.69
N VAL A 57 -11.04 11.54 5.92
CA VAL A 57 -10.23 10.47 5.34
C VAL A 57 -9.95 10.74 3.86
N ALA A 58 -8.69 10.81 3.46
CA ALA A 58 -8.27 10.89 2.07
C ALA A 58 -8.06 9.49 1.48
N LEU A 59 -9.01 9.04 0.64
CA LEU A 59 -9.03 7.69 0.07
C LEU A 59 -8.69 7.71 -1.43
N GLU A 60 -7.58 7.10 -1.82
CA GLU A 60 -7.14 7.12 -3.21
C GLU A 60 -7.70 5.95 -4.02
N ALA A 61 -7.87 4.80 -3.37
CA ALA A 61 -8.41 3.61 -3.98
C ALA A 61 -8.98 2.66 -2.93
N THR A 62 -9.94 1.83 -3.33
CA THR A 62 -10.53 0.77 -2.50
C THR A 62 -9.68 -0.51 -2.49
N THR A 63 -8.36 -0.38 -2.48
CA THR A 63 -7.46 -1.54 -2.35
C THR A 63 -7.55 -2.12 -0.93
N PRO A 64 -7.32 -3.43 -0.74
CA PRO A 64 -7.38 -4.05 0.59
C PRO A 64 -6.54 -3.32 1.65
N THR A 65 -5.34 -2.87 1.28
CA THR A 65 -4.43 -2.11 2.16
C THR A 65 -5.01 -0.77 2.61
N GLN A 66 -5.59 0.02 1.70
CA GLN A 66 -6.18 1.32 2.04
C GLN A 66 -7.48 1.16 2.80
N VAL A 67 -8.34 0.20 2.41
CA VAL A 67 -9.56 -0.12 3.15
C VAL A 67 -9.21 -0.52 4.59
N ALA A 68 -8.24 -1.40 4.77
CA ALA A 68 -7.78 -1.82 6.10
C ALA A 68 -7.23 -0.65 6.93
N SER A 69 -6.49 0.28 6.32
CA SER A 69 -5.79 1.34 7.06
C SER A 69 -6.66 2.59 7.30
N LEU A 70 -7.56 2.91 6.39
CA LEU A 70 -8.32 4.18 6.38
C LEU A 70 -9.82 4.01 6.63
N ILE A 71 -10.43 2.92 6.13
CA ILE A 71 -11.88 2.75 6.19
C ILE A 71 -12.30 1.90 7.40
N ARG A 72 -11.57 0.83 7.71
CA ARG A 72 -11.86 -0.01 8.89
C ARG A 72 -11.86 0.75 10.22
N PRO A 73 -10.97 1.73 10.48
CA PRO A 73 -11.05 2.53 11.70
C PRO A 73 -12.41 3.22 11.90
N LEU A 74 -13.10 3.59 10.81
CA LEU A 74 -14.38 4.29 10.88
C LEU A 74 -15.52 3.41 11.45
N GLU A 75 -15.37 2.08 11.42
CA GLU A 75 -16.31 1.13 12.05
C GLU A 75 -16.37 1.33 13.58
N PHE A 76 -15.30 1.86 14.18
CA PHE A 76 -15.19 2.13 15.62
C PHE A 76 -15.57 3.58 15.98
N LEU A 77 -16.03 4.38 15.01
CA LEU A 77 -16.43 5.78 15.18
C LEU A 77 -17.91 6.01 14.81
N PRO A 78 -18.89 5.22 15.28
CA PRO A 78 -20.28 5.31 14.80
C PRO A 78 -21.00 6.61 15.18
N ALA A 79 -20.59 7.26 16.27
CA ALA A 79 -21.19 8.50 16.76
C ALA A 79 -20.53 9.77 16.22
N GLU A 80 -19.41 9.65 15.50
CA GLU A 80 -18.68 10.82 14.98
C GLU A 80 -19.26 11.26 13.63
N SER A 81 -19.26 12.58 13.41
CA SER A 81 -19.42 13.19 12.10
C SER A 81 -18.12 13.04 11.30
N LEU A 82 -18.21 12.41 10.12
CA LEU A 82 -17.06 11.98 9.32
C LEU A 82 -17.16 12.48 7.89
N ALA A 83 -16.00 12.70 7.26
CA ALA A 83 -15.88 12.96 5.84
C ALA A 83 -14.89 11.99 5.20
N VAL A 84 -15.16 11.59 3.95
CA VAL A 84 -14.25 10.83 3.09
C VAL A 84 -14.08 11.61 1.79
N LEU A 85 -12.86 12.03 1.49
CA LEU A 85 -12.49 12.62 0.22
C LEU A 85 -11.84 11.52 -0.63
N SER A 86 -12.52 11.09 -1.69
CA SER A 86 -12.08 9.98 -2.53
C SER A 86 -11.81 10.38 -3.98
N LEU A 87 -10.89 9.66 -4.62
CA LEU A 87 -10.77 9.68 -6.07
C LEU A 87 -11.87 8.83 -6.71
N GLY A 88 -12.91 9.46 -7.25
CA GLY A 88 -14.09 8.77 -7.76
C GLY A 88 -15.00 8.24 -6.64
N ASP A 89 -15.69 7.12 -6.88
CA ASP A 89 -16.62 6.50 -5.93
C ASP A 89 -15.86 5.74 -4.83
N PRO A 90 -16.09 6.06 -3.53
CA PRO A 90 -15.43 5.36 -2.42
C PRO A 90 -15.96 3.93 -2.20
N GLY A 91 -17.02 3.52 -2.91
CA GLY A 91 -17.69 2.25 -2.69
C GLY A 91 -18.47 2.24 -1.37
N THR A 92 -18.52 1.08 -0.71
CA THR A 92 -19.25 0.93 0.55
C THR A 92 -18.46 1.49 1.73
N LEU A 93 -18.98 2.55 2.33
CA LEU A 93 -18.49 3.12 3.59
C LEU A 93 -19.24 2.53 4.80
N PRO A 94 -18.60 2.41 5.98
CA PRO A 94 -19.24 1.83 7.15
C PRO A 94 -20.28 2.77 7.79
N GLY A 95 -21.39 2.19 8.21
CA GLY A 95 -22.53 2.91 8.77
C GLY A 95 -23.48 3.48 7.71
N GLU A 96 -24.56 4.10 8.18
CA GLU A 96 -25.61 4.69 7.34
C GLU A 96 -25.50 6.22 7.29
N GLY A 97 -26.27 6.87 6.42
CA GLY A 97 -26.39 8.33 6.37
C GLY A 97 -25.29 9.07 5.58
N TRP A 98 -24.52 8.35 4.76
CA TRP A 98 -23.53 8.97 3.88
C TRP A 98 -24.20 9.71 2.71
N VAL A 99 -23.82 10.97 2.51
CA VAL A 99 -24.20 11.78 1.36
C VAL A 99 -22.97 12.13 0.56
N SER A 100 -22.94 11.69 -0.70
CA SER A 100 -21.80 11.89 -1.62
C SER A 100 -22.10 12.98 -2.63
N ARG A 101 -21.12 13.86 -2.85
CA ARG A 101 -21.16 14.93 -3.85
C ARG A 101 -19.78 15.17 -4.44
N LYS A 102 -19.71 15.86 -5.57
CA LYS A 102 -18.43 16.33 -6.10
C LYS A 102 -17.82 17.31 -5.09
N PHE A 103 -16.52 17.20 -4.85
CA PHE A 103 -15.79 18.11 -3.96
C PHE A 103 -15.54 19.46 -4.65
N GLU A 104 -15.93 20.55 -3.99
CA GLU A 104 -15.79 21.93 -4.48
C GLU A 104 -15.20 22.86 -3.41
N ASP A 105 -14.85 24.10 -3.78
CA ASP A 105 -14.17 25.04 -2.88
C ASP A 105 -15.01 25.42 -1.64
N ASP A 106 -16.34 25.46 -1.78
CA ASP A 106 -17.25 25.71 -0.66
C ASP A 106 -17.23 24.54 0.35
N ASP A 107 -17.00 23.31 -0.10
CA ASP A 107 -16.82 22.17 0.79
C ASP A 107 -15.52 22.29 1.57
N ALA A 108 -14.44 22.74 0.93
CA ALA A 108 -13.15 22.97 1.58
C ALA A 108 -13.28 24.00 2.72
N ALA A 109 -14.04 25.08 2.50
CA ALA A 109 -14.30 26.08 3.54
C ALA A 109 -15.07 25.50 4.72
N ARG A 110 -16.18 24.78 4.46
CA ARG A 110 -17.02 24.16 5.51
C ARG A 110 -16.27 23.12 6.34
N LEU A 111 -15.47 22.27 5.68
CA LEU A 111 -14.62 21.30 6.37
C LEU A 111 -13.62 22.03 7.29
N GLY A 112 -13.02 23.13 6.83
CA GLY A 112 -12.07 23.91 7.62
C GLY A 112 -12.62 24.51 8.92
N GLU A 113 -13.94 24.61 9.07
CA GLU A 113 -14.58 25.14 10.29
C GLU A 113 -14.63 24.12 11.44
N SER A 114 -14.58 22.82 11.15
CA SER A 114 -14.82 21.74 12.12
C SER A 114 -13.77 20.63 12.16
N LEU A 115 -12.91 20.52 11.13
CA LEU A 115 -11.89 19.48 11.09
C LEU A 115 -10.85 19.63 12.20
N THR A 116 -10.54 18.51 12.83
CA THR A 116 -9.49 18.36 13.85
C THR A 116 -8.39 17.42 13.37
N ASP A 117 -8.76 16.42 12.56
CA ASP A 117 -7.85 15.40 12.07
C ASP A 117 -8.10 15.05 10.59
N ILE A 118 -7.01 14.85 9.86
CA ILE A 118 -7.01 14.33 8.50
C ILE A 118 -6.21 13.03 8.47
N LEU A 119 -6.81 11.95 7.96
CA LEU A 119 -6.18 10.64 7.81
C LEU A 119 -5.89 10.37 6.33
N ALA A 120 -4.64 10.04 6.00
CA ALA A 120 -4.25 9.68 4.64
C ALA A 120 -3.14 8.62 4.65
N VAL A 121 -2.90 7.96 3.52
CA VAL A 121 -1.71 7.10 3.34
C VAL A 121 -0.49 7.87 2.86
N GLY A 122 -0.65 9.19 2.70
CA GLY A 122 0.36 10.14 2.24
C GLY A 122 -0.28 11.22 1.35
N HIS A 123 0.56 12.07 0.75
CA HIS A 123 0.13 13.24 -0.04
C HIS A 123 0.62 13.19 -1.50
N TYR A 124 1.10 12.02 -1.93
CA TYR A 124 1.67 11.79 -3.26
C TYR A 124 0.63 11.48 -4.35
N LEU A 125 -0.64 11.33 -3.96
CA LEU A 125 -1.78 11.06 -4.82
C LEU A 125 -2.85 12.17 -4.67
N PRO A 126 -3.85 12.26 -5.58
CA PRO A 126 -4.76 13.41 -5.66
C PRO A 126 -5.56 13.73 -4.39
N ALA A 127 -6.20 12.75 -3.76
CA ALA A 127 -7.03 12.98 -2.57
C ALA A 127 -6.17 13.39 -1.37
N GLY A 128 -5.05 12.69 -1.13
CA GLY A 128 -4.10 13.01 -0.07
C GLY A 128 -3.43 14.37 -0.26
N ARG A 129 -3.15 14.78 -1.51
CA ARG A 129 -2.63 16.11 -1.83
C ARG A 129 -3.65 17.21 -1.53
N ALA A 130 -4.91 17.01 -1.92
CA ALA A 130 -5.98 17.96 -1.62
C ALA A 130 -6.20 18.07 -0.10
N ALA A 131 -6.18 16.93 0.60
CA ALA A 131 -6.31 16.89 2.05
C ALA A 131 -5.12 17.57 2.77
N LEU A 132 -3.88 17.41 2.28
CA LEU A 132 -2.74 18.14 2.83
C LEU A 132 -2.91 19.67 2.64
N GLY A 133 -3.42 20.10 1.50
CA GLY A 133 -3.74 21.52 1.28
C GLY A 133 -4.80 22.07 2.25
N LEU A 134 -5.77 21.24 2.67
CA LEU A 134 -6.71 21.61 3.73
C LEU A 134 -6.01 21.69 5.10
N ALA A 135 -5.16 20.72 5.41
CA ALA A 135 -4.39 20.69 6.66
C ALA A 135 -3.55 21.95 6.83
N GLU A 136 -2.79 22.32 5.79
CA GLU A 136 -1.95 23.52 5.77
C GLU A 136 -2.78 24.81 5.84
N ARG A 137 -3.91 24.87 5.11
CA ARG A 137 -4.77 26.07 5.08
C ARG A 137 -5.44 26.36 6.42
N PHE A 138 -5.85 25.32 7.14
CA PHE A 138 -6.66 25.45 8.36
C PHE A 138 -5.92 25.08 9.64
N GLY A 139 -4.65 24.70 9.57
CA GLY A 139 -3.85 24.31 10.73
C GLY A 139 -4.32 23.00 11.36
N VAL A 140 -4.87 22.09 10.55
CA VAL A 140 -5.41 20.80 11.00
C VAL A 140 -4.30 19.75 11.01
N ARG A 141 -4.33 18.82 11.96
CA ARG A 141 -3.36 17.73 12.03
C ARG A 141 -3.47 16.82 10.80
N PHE A 142 -2.33 16.54 10.17
CA PHE A 142 -2.25 15.58 9.07
C PHE A 142 -1.60 14.28 9.55
N THR A 143 -2.41 13.23 9.66
CA THR A 143 -1.98 11.91 10.13
C THR A 143 -1.80 10.97 8.93
N VAL A 144 -0.58 10.50 8.73
CA VAL A 144 -0.22 9.49 7.74
C VAL A 144 -0.32 8.10 8.36
N ILE A 145 -1.10 7.20 7.76
CA ILE A 145 -1.23 5.81 8.19
C ILE A 145 -0.46 4.91 7.23
N GLN A 146 0.51 4.16 7.74
CA GLN A 146 1.21 3.15 6.96
C GLN A 146 0.20 2.11 6.45
N HIS A 147 0.18 1.85 5.13
CA HIS A 147 -0.74 0.87 4.54
C HIS A 147 -0.06 -0.41 4.03
N GLY A 148 1.27 -0.43 4.02
CA GLY A 148 2.05 -1.49 3.38
C GLY A 148 3.52 -1.43 3.77
N LEU A 149 4.28 -2.41 3.29
CA LEU A 149 5.71 -2.48 3.55
C LEU A 149 6.45 -1.36 2.83
N LEU A 150 7.46 -0.78 3.48
CA LEU A 150 8.19 0.40 3.04
C LEU A 150 9.48 0.01 2.35
N ALA A 151 9.63 0.34 1.06
CA ALA A 151 10.92 0.34 0.39
C ALA A 151 11.61 1.71 0.54
N PRO A 152 12.93 1.84 0.29
CA PRO A 152 13.63 3.13 0.33
C PRO A 152 13.01 4.22 -0.55
N GLN A 153 12.33 3.81 -1.62
CA GLN A 153 11.69 4.71 -2.58
C GLN A 153 10.25 5.07 -2.17
N ALA A 154 9.84 4.73 -0.95
CA ALA A 154 8.58 5.18 -0.38
C ALA A 154 8.50 6.71 -0.44
N PRO A 155 7.32 7.29 -0.72
CA PRO A 155 7.12 8.73 -0.70
C PRO A 155 7.51 9.31 0.67
N PRO A 156 8.11 10.52 0.71
CA PRO A 156 8.42 11.16 1.98
C PRO A 156 7.14 11.57 2.70
N LEU A 157 7.22 11.65 4.03
CA LEU A 157 6.16 12.20 4.88
C LEU A 157 6.09 13.73 4.70
N PRO A 158 4.91 14.35 4.78
CA PRO A 158 4.82 15.81 4.82
C PRO A 158 5.39 16.35 6.13
N ALA A 159 5.86 17.61 6.11
CA ALA A 159 6.34 18.29 7.31
C ALA A 159 5.24 18.36 8.38
N GLY A 160 5.62 18.22 9.65
CA GLY A 160 4.71 18.27 10.79
C GLY A 160 3.68 17.15 10.85
N ALA A 161 3.80 16.13 9.99
CA ALA A 161 2.87 15.02 9.98
C ALA A 161 2.98 14.15 11.24
N HIS A 162 1.88 13.49 11.58
CA HIS A 162 1.91 12.40 12.54
C HIS A 162 1.83 11.06 11.82
N LEU A 163 2.73 10.12 12.12
CA LEU A 163 2.77 8.80 11.50
C LEU A 163 2.15 7.73 12.42
N LEU A 164 1.18 6.97 11.90
CA LEU A 164 0.73 5.72 12.49
C LEU A 164 1.42 4.55 11.77
N ALA A 165 2.43 3.98 12.42
CA ALA A 165 3.32 2.97 11.85
C ALA A 165 2.96 1.53 12.27
N PHE A 166 3.43 0.56 11.49
CA PHE A 166 3.27 -0.86 11.83
C PHE A 166 4.18 -1.30 12.97
N SER A 167 5.37 -0.70 13.09
CA SER A 167 6.37 -1.02 14.12
C SER A 167 7.30 0.16 14.38
N ASP A 168 8.06 0.12 15.48
CA ASP A 168 9.12 1.10 15.74
C ASP A 168 10.18 1.11 14.62
N ALA A 169 10.51 -0.05 14.06
CA ALA A 169 11.47 -0.14 12.97
C ALA A 169 10.95 0.52 11.68
N ASP A 170 9.65 0.42 11.41
CA ASP A 170 9.00 1.14 10.30
C ASP A 170 9.00 2.65 10.54
N ALA A 171 8.66 3.08 11.76
CA ALA A 171 8.65 4.49 12.12
C ALA A 171 10.06 5.09 11.99
N ALA A 172 11.07 4.46 12.58
CA ALA A 172 12.46 4.89 12.47
C ALA A 172 12.89 4.98 11.00
N PHE A 173 12.64 3.94 10.20
CA PHE A 173 13.01 3.92 8.78
C PHE A 173 12.35 5.05 7.97
N TRP A 174 11.06 5.31 8.17
CA TRP A 174 10.34 6.30 7.36
C TRP A 174 10.65 7.74 7.80
N THR A 175 10.93 7.94 9.08
CA THR A 175 11.22 9.25 9.67
C THR A 175 12.68 9.67 9.56
N GLU A 176 13.63 8.73 9.41
CA GLU A 176 15.07 9.01 9.31
C GLU A 176 15.41 9.91 8.11
N SER A 177 14.67 9.78 7.00
CA SER A 177 14.81 10.64 5.83
C SER A 177 13.84 11.83 5.82
N ALA A 178 13.17 12.11 6.93
CA ALA A 178 12.07 13.05 7.01
C ALA A 178 12.37 14.23 7.95
N HIS A 179 11.43 15.18 8.02
CA HIS A 179 11.54 16.37 8.84
C HIS A 179 11.60 16.03 10.34
N SER A 180 12.38 16.79 11.11
CA SER A 180 12.54 16.59 12.56
C SER A 180 11.27 16.86 13.39
N ASP A 181 10.23 17.40 12.76
CA ASP A 181 8.94 17.74 13.37
C ASP A 181 7.89 16.63 13.21
N ILE A 182 8.26 15.49 12.62
CA ILE A 182 7.38 14.34 12.49
C ILE A 182 7.33 13.57 13.81
N THR A 183 6.11 13.27 14.24
CA THR A 183 5.84 12.41 15.41
C THR A 183 5.26 11.09 14.95
N TYR A 184 5.32 10.04 15.78
CA TYR A 184 4.75 8.75 15.43
C TYR A 184 4.16 7.99 16.61
N GLU A 185 3.23 7.09 16.31
CA GLU A 185 2.71 6.06 17.21
C GLU A 185 2.67 4.71 16.47
N VAL A 186 2.93 3.62 17.19
CA VAL A 186 2.89 2.26 16.64
C VAL A 186 1.50 1.67 16.84
N VAL A 187 0.82 1.35 15.74
CA VAL A 187 -0.55 0.81 15.75
C VAL A 187 -0.64 -0.61 15.20
N GLY A 188 0.41 -1.10 14.55
CA GLY A 188 0.37 -2.40 13.86
C GLY A 188 -0.37 -2.36 12.52
N SER A 189 -0.51 -3.51 11.87
CA SER A 189 -1.16 -3.61 10.56
C SER A 189 -2.54 -4.24 10.65
N GLN A 190 -3.59 -3.47 10.34
CA GLN A 190 -4.96 -3.98 10.29
C GLN A 190 -5.10 -5.12 9.27
N LEU A 191 -4.37 -5.04 8.15
CA LEU A 191 -4.35 -6.09 7.13
C LEU A 191 -3.82 -7.42 7.71
N LEU A 192 -2.73 -7.37 8.47
CA LEU A 192 -2.15 -8.54 9.11
C LEU A 192 -3.03 -9.07 10.26
N TRP A 193 -3.68 -8.17 11.01
CA TRP A 193 -4.67 -8.55 12.02
C TRP A 193 -5.81 -9.36 11.40
N GLN A 194 -6.38 -8.89 10.30
CA GLN A 194 -7.44 -9.59 9.57
C GLN A 194 -6.96 -10.93 9.01
N ALA A 195 -5.73 -10.99 8.50
CA ALA A 195 -5.13 -12.23 8.04
C ALA A 195 -5.02 -13.27 9.18
N ALA A 196 -4.57 -12.85 10.38
CA ALA A 196 -4.45 -13.73 11.54
C ALA A 196 -5.79 -14.37 11.98
N GLN A 197 -6.92 -13.69 11.72
CA GLN A 197 -8.26 -14.25 11.99
C GLN A 197 -8.73 -15.29 10.97
N GLN A 198 -7.93 -15.58 9.95
CA GLN A 198 -8.21 -16.59 8.93
C GLN A 198 -7.07 -17.61 8.85
N PRO A 199 -6.81 -18.36 9.95
CA PRO A 199 -5.72 -19.31 10.01
C PRO A 199 -5.90 -20.39 8.94
N ALA A 200 -4.79 -20.80 8.35
CA ALA A 200 -4.74 -21.92 7.43
C ALA A 200 -4.09 -23.13 8.10
N ASP A 201 -4.44 -24.32 7.62
CA ASP A 201 -3.75 -25.55 8.01
C ASP A 201 -2.38 -25.61 7.29
N ALA A 202 -1.33 -25.40 8.06
CA ALA A 202 0.05 -25.34 7.57
C ALA A 202 0.51 -26.68 6.97
N GLU A 203 0.12 -27.81 7.56
CA GLU A 203 0.53 -29.13 7.11
C GLU A 203 -0.14 -29.46 5.77
N VAL A 204 -1.45 -29.19 5.66
CA VAL A 204 -2.18 -29.36 4.41
C VAL A 204 -1.64 -28.42 3.33
N ALA A 205 -1.35 -27.16 3.69
CA ALA A 205 -0.81 -26.19 2.75
C ALA A 205 0.58 -26.61 2.24
N ALA A 206 1.47 -27.11 3.09
CA ALA A 206 2.84 -27.49 2.72
C ALA A 206 2.90 -28.54 1.60
N THR A 207 1.87 -29.39 1.47
CA THR A 207 1.78 -30.40 0.41
C THR A 207 1.32 -29.85 -0.95
N LYS A 208 0.77 -28.64 -0.97
CA LYS A 208 0.20 -28.03 -2.18
C LYS A 208 1.26 -27.33 -3.00
N ARG A 209 1.01 -27.27 -4.31
CA ARG A 209 1.84 -26.50 -5.25
C ARG A 209 1.97 -25.05 -4.75
N PRO A 210 3.18 -24.47 -4.65
CA PRO A 210 3.34 -23.08 -4.22
C PRO A 210 2.73 -22.07 -5.20
N VAL A 211 2.57 -20.83 -4.73
CA VAL A 211 2.19 -19.67 -5.54
C VAL A 211 3.27 -18.60 -5.44
N PHE A 212 3.71 -18.07 -6.58
CA PHE A 212 4.57 -16.89 -6.64
C PHE A 212 3.73 -15.63 -6.87
N LEU A 213 3.75 -14.69 -5.94
CA LEU A 213 3.02 -13.43 -6.05
C LEU A 213 3.76 -12.45 -6.96
N GLY A 214 3.08 -12.01 -8.01
CA GLY A 214 3.60 -11.11 -9.02
C GLY A 214 3.83 -9.69 -8.52
N GLN A 215 4.90 -9.07 -9.02
CA GLN A 215 5.26 -7.68 -8.74
C GLN A 215 5.86 -7.01 -9.99
N LEU A 216 5.51 -7.44 -11.22
CA LEU A 216 6.13 -6.90 -12.45
C LEU A 216 5.85 -5.41 -12.70
N HIS A 217 4.88 -4.84 -11.99
CA HIS A 217 4.52 -3.42 -12.03
C HIS A 217 5.33 -2.56 -11.05
N GLY A 218 6.09 -3.18 -10.14
CA GLY A 218 6.91 -2.48 -9.15
C GLY A 218 8.00 -1.63 -9.82
N ALA A 219 8.26 -0.46 -9.25
CA ALA A 219 9.22 0.51 -9.75
C ALA A 219 10.59 0.41 -9.04
N GLU A 220 10.64 -0.32 -7.92
CA GLU A 220 11.74 -0.36 -6.98
C GLU A 220 12.91 -1.24 -7.48
N LEU A 221 12.61 -2.24 -8.31
CA LEU A 221 13.59 -3.11 -8.95
C LEU A 221 13.38 -3.15 -10.46
N PRO A 222 14.43 -3.47 -11.23
CA PRO A 222 14.28 -3.73 -12.66
C PRO A 222 13.27 -4.85 -12.92
N ARG A 223 12.38 -4.65 -13.89
CA ARG A 223 11.39 -5.64 -14.30
C ARG A 223 11.99 -7.01 -14.62
N THR A 224 13.16 -7.02 -15.25
CA THR A 224 13.94 -8.24 -15.56
C THR A 224 14.32 -9.00 -14.30
N GLY A 225 14.61 -8.29 -13.21
CA GLY A 225 14.88 -8.88 -11.91
C GLY A 225 13.64 -9.55 -11.30
N PHE A 226 12.49 -8.86 -11.28
CA PHE A 226 11.22 -9.47 -10.86
C PHE A 226 10.88 -10.71 -11.69
N ALA A 227 11.02 -10.60 -13.02
CA ALA A 227 10.76 -11.71 -13.93
C ALA A 227 11.71 -12.89 -13.69
N SER A 228 13.00 -12.63 -13.49
CA SER A 228 14.00 -13.66 -13.22
C SER A 228 13.72 -14.39 -11.91
N ALA A 229 13.39 -13.65 -10.84
CA ALA A 229 13.04 -14.22 -9.53
C ALA A 229 11.81 -15.14 -9.63
N ALA A 230 10.74 -14.64 -10.25
CA ALA A 230 9.51 -15.41 -10.47
C ALA A 230 9.76 -16.68 -11.30
N ALA A 231 10.44 -16.54 -12.44
CA ALA A 231 10.71 -17.66 -13.33
C ALA A 231 11.54 -18.75 -12.64
N ARG A 232 12.62 -18.36 -11.95
CA ARG A 232 13.49 -19.30 -11.24
C ARG A 232 12.71 -20.09 -10.19
N PHE A 233 11.97 -19.40 -9.33
CA PHE A 233 11.16 -20.05 -8.31
C PHE A 233 10.10 -20.98 -8.92
N CYS A 234 9.36 -20.51 -9.92
CA CYS A 234 8.31 -21.30 -10.56
C CYS A 234 8.85 -22.54 -11.27
N PHE A 235 10.00 -22.46 -11.95
CA PHE A 235 10.60 -23.63 -12.59
C PHE A 235 11.11 -24.67 -11.60
N GLU A 236 11.74 -24.20 -10.52
CA GLU A 236 12.31 -25.02 -9.45
C GLU A 236 11.22 -25.76 -8.66
N THR A 237 10.13 -25.06 -8.31
CA THR A 237 9.08 -25.57 -7.40
C THR A 237 7.79 -26.00 -8.10
N LYS A 238 7.72 -25.83 -9.43
CA LYS A 238 6.49 -25.99 -10.22
C LYS A 238 5.35 -25.07 -9.76
N ALA A 239 5.67 -23.93 -9.13
CA ALA A 239 4.69 -22.99 -8.62
C ALA A 239 3.80 -22.39 -9.72
N THR A 240 2.63 -21.93 -9.30
CA THR A 240 1.76 -21.07 -10.12
C THR A 240 2.20 -19.62 -9.94
N TYR A 241 2.38 -18.87 -11.03
CA TYR A 241 2.57 -17.42 -10.92
C TYR A 241 1.21 -16.73 -10.86
N ARG A 242 1.04 -15.83 -9.90
CA ARG A 242 -0.18 -15.08 -9.69
C ARG A 242 0.08 -13.59 -9.91
N PRO A 243 -0.36 -13.00 -11.03
CA PRO A 243 -0.12 -11.59 -11.33
C PRO A 243 -0.72 -10.66 -10.28
N HIS A 244 -0.05 -9.54 -9.98
CA HIS A 244 -0.68 -8.46 -9.23
C HIS A 244 -1.82 -7.83 -10.06
N PRO A 245 -2.93 -7.35 -9.45
CA PRO A 245 -3.99 -6.67 -10.19
C PRO A 245 -3.53 -5.47 -11.04
N ALA A 246 -2.41 -4.84 -10.68
CA ALA A 246 -1.82 -3.72 -11.44
C ALA A 246 -0.99 -4.15 -12.67
N GLU A 247 -0.72 -5.44 -12.87
CA GLU A 247 0.03 -5.99 -14.01
C GLU A 247 -0.82 -6.05 -15.29
N LYS A 248 -1.41 -4.92 -15.68
CA LYS A 248 -2.27 -4.77 -16.87
C LYS A 248 -1.53 -4.22 -18.08
N ASP A 249 -0.28 -3.78 -17.91
CA ASP A 249 0.50 -3.19 -18.99
C ASP A 249 0.92 -4.24 -20.03
N LYS A 250 1.15 -3.81 -21.27
CA LYS A 250 1.47 -4.72 -22.39
C LYS A 250 2.70 -5.59 -22.12
N LEU A 251 3.72 -5.08 -21.43
CA LEU A 251 4.92 -5.86 -21.13
C LEU A 251 4.63 -6.94 -20.09
N SER A 252 3.73 -6.69 -19.13
CA SER A 252 3.26 -7.71 -18.17
C SER A 252 2.59 -8.85 -18.92
N LEU A 253 1.64 -8.51 -19.79
CA LEU A 253 0.85 -9.49 -20.54
C LEU A 253 1.73 -10.33 -21.48
N ILE A 254 2.71 -9.71 -22.14
CA ILE A 254 3.69 -10.43 -22.97
C ILE A 254 4.53 -11.38 -22.11
N GLN A 255 5.01 -10.93 -20.95
CA GLN A 255 5.80 -11.76 -20.04
C GLN A 255 4.98 -12.95 -19.51
N HIS A 256 3.71 -12.75 -19.16
CA HIS A 256 2.81 -13.82 -18.73
C HIS A 256 2.62 -14.85 -19.85
N ALA A 257 2.35 -14.41 -21.08
CA ALA A 257 2.18 -15.31 -22.22
C ALA A 257 3.46 -16.10 -22.55
N LEU A 258 4.63 -15.48 -22.39
CA LEU A 258 5.92 -16.18 -22.52
C LEU A 258 6.08 -17.28 -21.46
N TRP A 259 5.74 -16.98 -20.21
CA TRP A 259 5.79 -17.95 -19.12
C TRP A 259 4.81 -19.11 -19.29
N GLU A 260 3.58 -18.86 -19.76
CA GLU A 260 2.62 -19.93 -20.09
C GLU A 260 3.19 -20.86 -21.15
N ARG A 261 3.80 -20.32 -22.21
CA ARG A 261 4.47 -21.11 -23.25
C ARG A 261 5.66 -21.91 -22.73
N GLN A 262 6.30 -21.45 -21.68
CA GLN A 262 7.40 -22.14 -21.00
C GLN A 262 6.91 -23.13 -19.92
N GLY A 263 5.59 -23.26 -19.73
CA GLY A 263 4.99 -24.21 -18.79
C GLY A 263 4.81 -23.70 -17.36
N ILE A 264 4.94 -22.39 -17.11
CA ILE A 264 4.56 -21.78 -15.84
C ILE A 264 3.06 -21.46 -15.86
N PRO A 265 2.24 -22.10 -15.00
CA PRO A 265 0.82 -21.78 -14.92
C PRO A 265 0.59 -20.37 -14.39
N ILE A 266 -0.32 -19.63 -15.02
CA ILE A 266 -0.75 -18.30 -14.56
C ILE A 266 -2.11 -18.43 -13.87
N ASP A 267 -2.20 -18.00 -12.61
CA ASP A 267 -3.48 -17.89 -11.92
C ASP A 267 -4.23 -16.63 -12.42
N ARG A 268 -5.29 -16.87 -13.20
CA ARG A 268 -6.16 -15.82 -13.76
C ARG A 268 -7.47 -15.67 -12.98
N PHE A 269 -7.73 -16.54 -12.00
CA PHE A 269 -9.04 -16.65 -11.35
C PHE A 269 -9.27 -15.57 -10.29
N GLY A 270 -8.21 -14.88 -9.85
CA GLY A 270 -8.32 -13.67 -9.04
C GLY A 270 -8.94 -13.86 -7.65
N ALA A 271 -9.10 -15.11 -7.18
CA ALA A 271 -9.64 -15.41 -5.85
C ALA A 271 -8.84 -14.68 -4.77
N PRO A 272 -9.42 -14.00 -3.77
CA PRO A 272 -8.67 -13.17 -2.81
C PRO A 272 -7.44 -13.88 -2.20
N LEU A 273 -6.36 -13.15 -1.92
CA LEU A 273 -5.17 -13.75 -1.28
C LEU A 273 -5.50 -14.35 0.09
N SER A 274 -6.50 -13.81 0.77
CA SER A 274 -7.04 -14.31 2.04
C SER A 274 -7.63 -15.72 1.93
N THR A 275 -8.05 -16.16 0.74
CA THR A 275 -8.56 -17.54 0.53
C THR A 275 -7.48 -18.49 0.04
N LEU A 276 -6.24 -18.02 -0.14
CA LEU A 276 -5.14 -18.88 -0.56
C LEU A 276 -4.74 -19.80 0.60
N ASP A 277 -4.61 -21.09 0.33
CA ASP A 277 -4.32 -22.14 1.31
C ASP A 277 -3.09 -22.96 0.90
N ARG A 278 -2.12 -22.27 0.28
CA ARG A 278 -0.94 -22.83 -0.41
C ARG A 278 0.32 -22.06 0.00
N PRO A 279 1.52 -22.66 -0.13
CA PRO A 279 2.76 -21.97 0.18
C PRO A 279 2.97 -20.76 -0.74
N VAL A 280 3.56 -19.70 -0.21
CA VAL A 280 3.67 -18.40 -0.89
C VAL A 280 5.13 -18.00 -1.06
N ALA A 281 5.48 -17.47 -2.23
CA ALA A 281 6.74 -16.77 -2.41
C ALA A 281 6.55 -15.47 -3.16
N SER A 282 7.43 -14.51 -2.94
CA SER A 282 7.47 -13.27 -3.72
C SER A 282 8.86 -12.63 -3.65
N VAL A 283 9.02 -11.44 -4.22
CA VAL A 283 10.27 -10.69 -4.06
C VAL A 283 10.23 -9.89 -2.76
N PHE A 284 9.19 -9.10 -2.54
CA PHE A 284 8.99 -8.35 -1.28
C PHE A 284 7.49 -7.99 -1.03
N SER A 285 6.56 -8.77 -1.57
CA SER A 285 5.12 -8.51 -1.39
C SER A 285 4.65 -8.65 0.06
N THR A 286 3.76 -7.74 0.51
CA THR A 286 3.04 -7.85 1.79
C THR A 286 2.33 -9.20 1.95
N GLY A 287 1.91 -9.81 0.83
CA GLY A 287 1.25 -11.12 0.84
C GLY A 287 2.11 -12.26 1.39
N VAL A 288 3.44 -12.11 1.45
CA VAL A 288 4.33 -13.06 2.14
C VAL A 288 4.13 -12.99 3.66
N VAL A 289 4.03 -11.77 4.20
CA VAL A 289 3.75 -11.57 5.63
C VAL A 289 2.34 -12.05 5.94
N GLU A 290 1.32 -11.67 5.15
CA GLU A 290 -0.07 -12.14 5.30
C GLU A 290 -0.15 -13.67 5.34
N ALA A 291 0.59 -14.36 4.46
CA ALA A 291 0.67 -15.81 4.46
C ALA A 291 1.31 -16.36 5.74
N ALA A 292 2.42 -15.77 6.17
CA ALA A 292 3.09 -16.16 7.41
C ALA A 292 2.18 -15.99 8.63
N VAL A 293 1.44 -14.88 8.77
CA VAL A 293 0.52 -14.67 9.91
C VAL A 293 -0.61 -15.71 9.94
N ARG A 294 -1.00 -16.22 8.78
CA ARG A 294 -1.99 -17.30 8.64
C ARG A 294 -1.43 -18.69 8.92
N GLY A 295 -0.13 -18.81 9.20
CA GLY A 295 0.58 -20.07 9.39
C GLY A 295 1.00 -20.76 8.09
N LEU A 296 0.86 -20.12 6.93
CA LEU A 296 1.27 -20.70 5.66
C LEU A 296 2.79 -20.62 5.48
N PRO A 297 3.45 -21.65 4.92
CA PRO A 297 4.85 -21.55 4.54
C PRO A 297 5.06 -20.43 3.50
N ALA A 298 5.90 -19.45 3.84
CA ALA A 298 6.10 -18.26 3.02
C ALA A 298 7.57 -17.83 2.93
N TRP A 299 8.03 -17.40 1.75
CA TRP A 299 9.42 -16.99 1.52
C TRP A 299 9.56 -15.78 0.61
N VAL A 300 10.73 -15.16 0.67
CA VAL A 300 11.19 -14.17 -0.31
C VAL A 300 12.32 -14.71 -1.16
N THR A 301 12.43 -14.25 -2.41
CA THR A 301 13.55 -14.64 -3.26
C THR A 301 13.88 -13.59 -4.30
N TYR A 302 15.17 -13.40 -4.52
CA TYR A 302 15.72 -12.59 -5.59
C TYR A 302 17.17 -13.01 -5.84
N TYR A 303 17.59 -13.11 -7.10
CA TYR A 303 18.96 -13.45 -7.41
C TYR A 303 19.87 -12.24 -7.22
N LYS A 304 20.87 -12.34 -6.34
CA LYS A 304 21.80 -11.26 -5.97
C LYS A 304 21.02 -9.98 -5.59
N PRO A 305 20.26 -10.03 -4.48
CA PRO A 305 19.49 -8.88 -4.02
C PRO A 305 20.40 -7.66 -3.81
N PRO A 306 19.97 -6.44 -4.19
CA PRO A 306 20.66 -5.25 -3.74
C PRO A 306 20.57 -5.14 -2.22
N VAL A 307 21.54 -4.45 -1.60
CA VAL A 307 21.66 -4.33 -0.13
C VAL A 307 20.32 -3.92 0.52
N TRP A 308 19.66 -2.90 -0.03
CA TRP A 308 18.38 -2.42 0.51
C TRP A 308 17.28 -3.47 0.53
N LEU A 309 17.29 -4.43 -0.39
CA LEU A 309 16.30 -5.50 -0.43
C LEU A 309 16.58 -6.52 0.68
N GLU A 310 17.86 -6.74 1.01
CA GLU A 310 18.22 -7.58 2.15
C GLU A 310 17.84 -6.90 3.48
N GLU A 311 18.12 -5.61 3.62
CA GLU A 311 17.70 -4.80 4.78
C GLU A 311 16.17 -4.77 4.92
N PHE A 312 15.45 -4.65 3.81
CA PHE A 312 13.99 -4.76 3.79
C PHE A 312 13.53 -6.11 4.34
N TRP A 313 14.13 -7.21 3.85
CA TRP A 313 13.76 -8.55 4.31
C TRP A 313 14.08 -8.75 5.79
N GLU A 314 15.21 -8.23 6.27
CA GLU A 314 15.59 -8.28 7.68
C GLU A 314 14.61 -7.51 8.57
N ARG A 315 14.27 -6.27 8.19
CA ARG A 315 13.34 -5.43 8.96
C ARG A 315 11.97 -6.05 9.13
N TYR A 316 11.50 -6.82 8.15
CA TYR A 316 10.22 -7.53 8.21
C TYR A 316 10.34 -9.02 8.61
N GLY A 317 11.52 -9.49 9.00
CA GLY A 317 11.74 -10.87 9.43
C GLY A 317 11.51 -11.93 8.33
N LEU A 318 11.67 -11.57 7.07
CA LEU A 318 11.34 -12.41 5.91
C LEU A 318 12.42 -13.46 5.64
N SER A 319 12.01 -14.71 5.51
CA SER A 319 12.94 -15.82 5.25
C SER A 319 13.20 -15.97 3.75
N LYS A 320 14.49 -15.96 3.38
CA LYS A 320 14.93 -16.20 1.99
C LYS A 320 14.69 -17.67 1.61
N TRP A 321 14.11 -17.90 0.43
CA TRP A 321 14.07 -19.23 -0.18
C TRP A 321 15.49 -19.72 -0.46
N LYS A 322 15.87 -20.84 0.16
CA LYS A 322 17.17 -21.51 -0.06
C LYS A 322 17.00 -22.96 -0.54
N GLY A 323 15.78 -23.34 -0.92
CA GLY A 323 15.39 -24.70 -1.27
C GLY A 323 14.25 -25.22 -0.40
N ILE A 324 13.79 -26.43 -0.70
CA ILE A 324 12.59 -27.03 -0.09
C ILE A 324 12.68 -27.18 1.43
N ASP A 325 13.89 -27.39 1.96
CA ASP A 325 14.12 -27.58 3.40
C ASP A 325 14.37 -26.26 4.15
N SER A 326 14.31 -25.12 3.47
CA SER A 326 14.54 -23.83 4.12
C SER A 326 13.35 -23.42 4.98
N ALA A 327 13.63 -23.01 6.22
CA ALA A 327 12.59 -22.58 7.16
C ALA A 327 11.75 -21.43 6.56
N PRO A 328 10.41 -21.48 6.71
CA PRO A 328 9.54 -20.41 6.24
C PRO A 328 9.65 -19.17 7.12
N THR A 329 9.13 -18.06 6.60
CA THR A 329 8.99 -16.80 7.31
C THR A 329 8.19 -17.03 8.60
N PRO A 330 8.73 -16.67 9.78
CA PRO A 330 8.02 -16.82 11.04
C PRO A 330 6.84 -15.86 11.11
N VAL A 331 5.86 -16.20 11.95
CA VAL A 331 4.73 -15.32 12.29
C VAL A 331 5.30 -14.05 12.95
N PRO A 332 5.03 -12.84 12.44
CA PRO A 332 5.45 -11.62 13.11
C PRO A 332 4.69 -11.44 14.43
N ALA A 333 5.25 -10.67 15.36
CA ALA A 333 4.54 -10.31 16.57
C ALA A 333 3.26 -9.54 16.24
N MET A 334 2.13 -9.98 16.78
CA MET A 334 0.84 -9.32 16.60
C MET A 334 0.55 -8.36 17.74
N PRO A 335 -0.09 -7.20 17.47
CA PRO A 335 -0.53 -6.31 18.53
C PRO A 335 -1.55 -6.99 19.45
N VAL A 336 -1.76 -6.46 20.65
CA VAL A 336 -2.76 -6.99 21.59
C VAL A 336 -4.17 -6.50 21.25
N GLN A 337 -4.28 -5.31 20.67
CA GLN A 337 -5.54 -4.70 20.25
C GLN A 337 -5.63 -4.63 18.74
N GLU A 338 -6.85 -4.61 18.21
CA GLU A 338 -7.10 -4.47 16.78
C GLU A 338 -6.59 -3.09 16.28
N PRO A 339 -5.68 -3.03 15.29
CA PRO A 339 -5.10 -1.78 14.82
C PRO A 339 -6.14 -0.73 14.38
N ALA A 340 -7.23 -1.14 13.72
CA ALA A 340 -8.30 -0.22 13.34
C ALA A 340 -8.98 0.43 14.55
N GLN A 341 -9.16 -0.32 15.64
CA GLN A 341 -9.69 0.21 16.89
C GLN A 341 -8.69 1.15 17.57
N THR A 342 -7.40 0.81 17.57
CA THR A 342 -6.34 1.67 18.11
C THR A 342 -6.27 3.00 17.35
N ILE A 343 -6.29 2.97 16.01
CA ILE A 343 -6.34 4.18 15.17
C ILE A 343 -7.57 5.03 15.53
N ALA A 344 -8.75 4.42 15.64
CA ALA A 344 -9.98 5.13 16.00
C ALA A 344 -9.91 5.78 17.39
N ASN A 345 -9.26 5.13 18.35
CA ASN A 345 -9.07 5.69 19.69
C ASN A 345 -8.13 6.89 19.67
N ILE A 346 -7.00 6.80 18.94
CA ILE A 346 -6.03 7.90 18.82
C ILE A 346 -6.72 9.15 18.29
N VAL A 347 -7.46 9.04 17.18
CA VAL A 347 -8.14 10.19 16.57
C VAL A 347 -9.24 10.73 17.47
N ARG A 348 -10.00 9.88 18.17
CA ARG A 348 -11.03 10.34 19.12
C ARG A 348 -10.44 11.10 20.31
N THR A 349 -9.31 10.65 20.85
CA THR A 349 -8.71 11.30 22.04
C THR A 349 -8.12 12.68 21.76
N GLN A 350 -8.00 13.03 20.48
CA GLN A 350 -7.38 14.27 20.03
C GLN A 350 -8.40 15.26 19.42
N SER A 351 -9.61 14.78 19.08
CA SER A 351 -10.80 15.57 18.72
C SER A 351 -11.63 15.99 19.94
#